data_AF-A0A1T4PNM8-F1
#
_entry.id   AF-A0A1T4PNM8-F1
#
_cell.length_a   1.000
_cell.length_b   1.000
_cell.length_c   1.000
_cell.angle_alpha   90.00
_cell.angle_beta   90.00
_cell.angle_gamma   90.00
#
_symmetry.space_group_name_H-M   'P 1'
#
loop_
_entity.id
_entity.type
_entity.pdbx_description
1 polymer ?
#
loop_
_entity_poly.entity_id
_entity_poly.type
_entity_poly.pdbx_seq_one_letter_code
_entity_poly.pdbx_strand_id
1 'polypeptide(L)'
;MSTSWAAASPALRWDARLVRGDLLGEVARLKAEPGGDMDLGGPRLAASFLRLGLVGEFRLFVHPVVLGGGTPLFPPLERGYGLDLRETRVFGSGVVYLAYRRAAG
;
A
#
# COMPACT_ATOMS: atom_id res chain seq x y z
N MET A 1 0.70 -14.88 40.72
CA MET A 1 0.88 -15.66 39.49
C MET A 1 0.77 -14.69 38.32
N SER A 2 1.89 -14.37 37.67
CA SER A 2 1.96 -13.39 36.56
C SER A 2 2.13 -14.14 35.25
N THR A 3 1.13 -14.12 34.38
CA THR A 3 1.23 -14.72 33.06
C THR A 3 1.72 -13.64 32.08
N SER A 4 3.03 -13.56 31.91
CA SER A 4 3.67 -12.77 30.86
C SER A 4 3.33 -13.40 29.50
N TRP A 5 2.54 -12.71 28.69
CA TRP A 5 2.35 -13.05 27.28
C TRP A 5 3.44 -12.33 26.47
N ALA A 6 4.70 -12.73 26.61
CA ALA A 6 5.64 -12.44 25.54
C ALA A 6 5.21 -13.27 24.33
N ALA A 7 4.35 -12.72 23.46
CA ALA A 7 3.97 -13.36 22.21
C ALA A 7 5.27 -13.65 21.45
N ALA A 8 5.69 -14.91 21.47
CA ALA A 8 6.78 -15.40 20.65
C ALA A 8 6.51 -14.92 19.22
N SER A 9 7.42 -14.10 18.67
CA SER A 9 7.26 -13.68 17.28
C SER A 9 7.23 -14.96 16.44
N PRO A 10 6.19 -15.20 15.64
CA PRO A 10 6.12 -16.40 14.81
C PRO A 10 7.39 -16.43 13.97
N ALA A 11 8.06 -17.59 13.94
CA ALA A 11 9.26 -17.76 13.13
C ALA A 11 8.94 -17.32 11.69
N LEU A 12 9.61 -16.26 11.23
CA LEU A 12 9.48 -15.78 9.85
C LEU A 12 10.06 -16.86 8.94
N ARG A 13 9.28 -17.31 7.96
CA ARG A 13 9.60 -18.50 7.13
C ARG A 13 10.19 -18.18 5.76
N TRP A 14 10.33 -16.90 5.43
CA TRP A 14 10.86 -16.39 4.17
C TRP A 14 11.97 -15.36 4.45
N ASP A 15 12.60 -14.82 3.40
CA ASP A 15 13.40 -13.60 3.45
C ASP A 15 12.53 -12.38 3.80
N ALA A 16 12.12 -12.35 5.06
CA ALA A 16 11.19 -11.39 5.62
C ALA A 16 11.81 -10.80 6.88
N ARG A 17 11.69 -9.48 7.02
CA ARG A 17 12.09 -8.76 8.22
C ARG A 17 10.88 -8.11 8.85
N LEU A 18 10.69 -8.32 10.15
CA LEU A 18 9.69 -7.62 10.91
C LEU A 18 10.23 -6.24 11.32
N VAL A 19 9.53 -5.19 10.91
CA VAL A 19 9.79 -3.82 11.35
C VAL A 19 8.66 -3.37 12.28
N ARG A 20 9.02 -2.71 13.38
CA ARG A 20 8.08 -2.13 14.34
C ARG A 20 8.48 -0.68 14.60
N GLY A 21 7.49 0.22 14.67
CA GLY A 21 7.73 1.62 14.99
C GLY A 21 7.92 2.50 13.75
N ASP A 22 9.09 3.14 13.63
CA ASP A 22 9.35 4.23 12.70
C ASP A 22 9.24 3.83 11.23
N LEU A 23 8.07 4.05 10.67
CA LEU A 23 7.78 3.76 9.27
C LEU A 23 8.54 4.72 8.33
N LEU A 24 8.66 6.00 8.66
CA LEU A 24 9.32 6.98 7.80
C LEU A 24 10.82 6.69 7.68
N GLY A 25 11.48 6.45 8.81
CA GLY A 25 12.89 6.10 8.85
C GLY A 25 13.17 4.79 8.09
N GLU A 26 12.32 3.78 8.25
CA GLU A 26 12.48 2.53 7.51
C GLU A 26 12.30 2.71 6.01
N VAL A 27 11.27 3.44 5.56
CA VAL A 27 11.07 3.71 4.13
C VAL A 27 12.22 4.53 3.56
N ALA A 28 12.74 5.51 4.30
CA ALA A 28 13.89 6.29 3.89
C ALA A 28 15.15 5.42 3.74
N ARG A 29 15.37 4.50 4.69
CA ARG A 29 16.47 3.52 4.64
C ARG A 29 16.35 2.62 3.41
N LEU A 30 15.17 2.05 3.15
CA LEU A 30 14.90 1.21 1.99
C LEU A 30 15.10 1.97 0.66
N LYS A 31 14.66 3.23 0.59
CA LYS A 31 14.87 4.07 -0.61
C LYS A 31 16.33 4.41 -0.88
N ALA A 32 17.21 4.32 0.13
CA ALA A 32 18.63 4.58 -0.02
C ALA A 32 19.42 3.33 -0.47
N GLU A 33 18.83 2.14 -0.34
CA GLU A 33 19.45 0.90 -0.79
C GLU A 33 19.31 0.75 -2.33
N PRO A 34 20.30 0.15 -3.01
CA PRO A 34 20.14 -0.23 -4.41
C PRO A 34 18.94 -1.17 -4.57
N GLY A 35 18.00 -0.82 -5.45
CA GLY A 35 16.77 -1.58 -5.63
C GLY A 35 15.87 -1.01 -6.72
N GLY A 36 14.74 -1.67 -6.93
CA GLY A 36 13.67 -1.22 -7.83
C GLY A 36 12.49 -0.63 -7.08
N ASP A 37 11.32 -0.71 -7.71
CA ASP A 37 10.06 -0.28 -7.11
C ASP A 37 9.72 -1.09 -5.85
N MET A 38 9.02 -0.44 -4.91
CA MET A 38 8.48 -1.07 -3.71
C MET A 38 6.97 -1.17 -3.79
N ASP A 39 6.44 -2.38 -3.67
CA ASP A 39 5.00 -2.63 -3.62
C ASP A 39 4.46 -2.62 -2.18
N LEU A 40 3.22 -2.18 -2.02
CA LEU A 40 2.55 -2.09 -0.72
C LEU A 40 1.48 -3.17 -0.58
N GLY A 41 1.58 -3.96 0.48
CA GLY A 41 0.62 -5.00 0.83
C GLY A 41 -0.28 -4.62 2.02
N GLY A 42 -1.58 -4.80 1.84
CA GLY A 42 -2.57 -4.72 2.91
C GLY A 42 -3.12 -3.31 3.19
N PRO A 43 -4.42 -3.20 3.53
CA PRO A 43 -5.13 -1.91 3.56
C PRO A 43 -4.66 -0.97 4.67
N ARG A 44 -4.28 -1.51 5.84
CA ARG A 44 -3.81 -0.68 6.97
C ARG A 44 -2.46 -0.03 6.68
N LEU A 45 -1.53 -0.78 6.08
CA LEU A 45 -0.22 -0.26 5.71
C LEU A 45 -0.36 0.78 4.59
N ALA A 46 -1.12 0.46 3.54
CA ALA A 46 -1.41 1.42 2.47
C ALA A 46 -2.02 2.73 3.00
N ALA A 47 -2.95 2.65 3.96
CA ALA A 47 -3.52 3.84 4.59
C ALA A 47 -2.47 4.71 5.31
N SER A 48 -1.52 4.10 6.04
CA SER A 48 -0.42 4.84 6.67
C SER A 48 0.47 5.53 5.63
N PHE A 49 0.81 4.85 4.53
CA PHE A 49 1.62 5.44 3.45
C PHE A 49 0.89 6.59 2.74
N LEU A 50 -0.42 6.46 2.52
CA LEU A 50 -1.24 7.51 1.91
C LEU A 50 -1.30 8.76 2.78
N ARG A 51 -1.49 8.62 4.09
CA ARG A 51 -1.48 9.75 5.04
C ARG A 51 -0.12 10.46 5.10
N LEU A 52 0.96 9.71 4.92
CA LEU A 52 2.34 10.25 4.88
C LEU A 52 2.76 10.77 3.51
N GLY A 53 1.90 10.68 2.48
CA GLY A 53 2.21 11.12 1.12
C GLY A 53 3.32 10.32 0.45
N LEU A 54 3.54 9.07 0.86
CA LEU A 54 4.65 8.22 0.39
C LEU A 54 4.31 7.41 -0.86
N VAL A 55 3.04 7.36 -1.28
CA VAL A 55 2.58 6.62 -2.46
C VAL A 55 2.82 7.45 -3.73
N GLY A 56 3.68 6.95 -4.61
CA GLY A 56 4.04 7.62 -5.88
C GLY A 56 3.20 7.18 -7.08
N GLU A 57 2.75 5.92 -7.08
CA GLU A 57 2.01 5.30 -8.18
C GLU A 57 0.84 4.48 -7.63
N PHE A 58 -0.27 4.48 -8.37
CA PHE A 58 -1.46 3.70 -8.09
C PHE A 58 -1.73 2.76 -9.25
N ARG A 59 -1.67 1.45 -9.00
CA ARG A 59 -2.02 0.39 -9.96
C ARG A 59 -3.36 -0.20 -9.56
N LEU A 60 -4.45 0.29 -10.15
CA LEU A 60 -5.81 -0.07 -9.77
C LEU A 60 -6.37 -1.14 -10.73
N PHE A 61 -6.99 -2.16 -10.16
CA PHE A 61 -7.74 -3.18 -10.88
C PHE A 61 -9.21 -3.06 -10.51
N VAL A 62 -10.01 -2.54 -11.44
CA VAL A 62 -11.45 -2.39 -11.27
C VAL A 62 -12.14 -3.64 -11.78
N HIS A 63 -12.75 -4.37 -10.86
CA HIS A 63 -13.50 -5.59 -11.17
C HIS A 63 -14.96 -5.27 -11.47
N PRO A 64 -15.59 -5.92 -12.47
CA PRO A 64 -17.00 -5.69 -12.82
C PRO A 64 -17.95 -6.40 -11.83
N VAL A 65 -17.88 -6.02 -10.55
CA VAL A 65 -18.67 -6.60 -9.46
C VAL A 65 -19.03 -5.54 -8.43
N VAL A 66 -20.24 -5.66 -7.87
CA VAL A 66 -20.69 -4.86 -6.72
C VAL A 66 -20.59 -5.74 -5.47
N LEU A 67 -19.66 -5.39 -4.57
CA LEU A 67 -19.39 -6.20 -3.37
C LEU A 67 -20.37 -5.96 -2.20
N GLY A 68 -21.13 -4.86 -2.21
CA GLY A 68 -22.06 -4.49 -1.14
C GLY A 68 -21.42 -3.97 0.15
N GLY A 69 -20.11 -4.12 0.34
CA GLY A 69 -19.36 -3.59 1.48
C GLY A 69 -17.90 -4.04 1.46
N GLY A 70 -17.12 -3.59 2.44
CA GLY A 70 -15.71 -4.02 2.59
C GLY A 70 -14.79 -2.91 3.10
N THR A 71 -13.49 -3.19 3.07
CA THR A 71 -12.47 -2.17 3.38
C THR A 71 -12.26 -1.27 2.15
N PRO A 72 -12.46 0.05 2.28
CA PRO A 72 -12.25 0.96 1.16
C PRO A 72 -10.76 1.03 0.77
N LEU A 73 -10.50 1.19 -0.53
CA LEU A 73 -9.15 1.37 -1.06
C LEU A 73 -8.46 2.61 -0.47
N PHE A 74 -9.19 3.73 -0.44
CA PHE A 74 -8.73 4.97 0.14
C PHE A 74 -9.33 5.16 1.54
N PRO A 75 -8.51 5.34 2.58
CA PRO A 75 -9.03 5.77 3.88
C PRO A 75 -9.52 7.22 3.78
N PRO A 76 -10.24 7.73 4.80
CA PRO A 76 -10.48 9.16 4.93
C PRO A 76 -9.15 9.94 4.94
N LEU A 77 -9.00 10.87 4.01
CA LEU A 77 -7.83 11.74 3.88
C LEU A 77 -8.20 13.18 4.27
N GLU A 78 -7.27 13.89 4.92
CA GLU A 78 -7.46 15.31 5.29
C GLU A 78 -7.61 16.23 4.06
N ARG A 79 -6.92 15.89 2.97
CA ARG A 79 -6.97 16.61 1.69
C ARG A 79 -6.87 15.64 0.53
N GLY A 80 -7.67 15.88 -0.51
CA GLY A 80 -7.53 15.21 -1.80
C GLY A 80 -6.36 15.78 -2.60
N TYR A 81 -5.94 15.03 -3.62
CA TYR A 81 -4.96 15.47 -4.62
C TYR A 81 -5.28 14.84 -5.97
N GLY A 82 -4.87 15.51 -7.04
CA GLY A 82 -5.05 15.03 -8.40
C GLY A 82 -4.16 13.84 -8.74
N LEU A 83 -4.63 13.03 -9.69
CA LEU A 83 -3.91 11.91 -10.26
C LEU A 83 -3.86 12.06 -11.79
N ASP A 84 -2.69 11.81 -12.37
CA ASP A 84 -2.49 11.73 -13.81
C ASP A 84 -2.60 10.27 -14.26
N LEU A 85 -3.49 9.99 -15.22
CA LEU A 85 -3.58 8.69 -15.86
C LEU A 85 -2.34 8.45 -16.73
N ARG A 86 -1.69 7.30 -16.55
CA ARG A 86 -0.49 6.89 -17.27
C ARG A 86 -0.75 5.72 -18.19
N GLU A 87 -1.59 4.79 -17.78
CA GLU A 87 -1.96 3.64 -18.60
C GLU A 87 -3.40 3.20 -18.29
N THR A 88 -4.10 2.77 -19.34
CA THR A 88 -5.37 2.06 -19.23
C THR A 88 -5.29 0.77 -20.03
N ARG A 89 -5.74 -0.34 -19.45
CA ARG A 89 -5.87 -1.62 -20.15
C ARG A 89 -7.17 -2.31 -19.76
N VAL A 90 -7.91 -2.81 -20.74
CA VAL A 90 -9.10 -3.65 -20.51
C VAL A 90 -8.73 -5.08 -20.82
N PHE A 91 -8.94 -5.99 -19.86
CA PHE A 91 -8.71 -7.41 -20.06
C PHE A 91 -9.97 -8.09 -20.61
N GLY A 92 -9.81 -9.26 -21.25
CA GLY A 92 -10.94 -10.05 -21.75
C GLY A 92 -11.93 -10.50 -20.66
N SER A 93 -11.52 -10.47 -19.39
CA SER A 93 -12.40 -10.72 -18.23
C SER A 93 -13.32 -9.55 -17.87
N GLY A 94 -13.18 -8.39 -18.53
CA GLY A 94 -13.87 -7.14 -18.16
C GLY A 94 -13.22 -6.36 -17.03
N VAL A 95 -12.11 -6.85 -16.45
CA VAL A 95 -11.29 -6.08 -15.50
C VAL A 95 -10.65 -4.90 -16.21
N VAL A 96 -10.69 -3.72 -15.59
CA VAL A 96 -10.00 -2.52 -16.08
C VAL A 96 -8.80 -2.25 -15.19
N TYR A 97 -7.61 -2.24 -15.79
CA TYR A 97 -6.39 -1.76 -15.17
C TYR A 97 -6.19 -0.28 -15.46
N LEU A 98 -5.84 0.46 -14.40
CA LEU A 98 -5.53 1.88 -14.47
C LEU A 98 -4.23 2.12 -13.69
N ALA A 99 -3.23 2.70 -14.36
CA ALA A 99 -2.01 3.19 -13.73
C ALA A 99 -2.10 4.71 -13.59
N TYR A 100 -1.95 5.21 -12.37
CA TYR A 100 -1.92 6.64 -12.09
C TYR A 100 -0.64 7.04 -11.37
N ARG A 101 -0.22 8.28 -11.57
CA ARG A 101 0.77 8.95 -10.72
C ARG A 101 0.16 10.18 -10.09
N ARG A 102 0.71 10.64 -8.97
CA ARG A 102 0.31 11.92 -8.39
C ARG A 102 0.53 13.04 -9.41
N ALA A 103 -0.49 13.86 -9.63
CA ALA A 103 -0.37 15.03 -10.49
C ALA A 103 0.66 16.01 -9.89
N ALA A 104 1.45 16.66 -10.74
CA ALA A 104 2.22 17.82 -10.32
C ALA A 104 1.22 18.94 -9.94
N GLY A 105 1.40 19.51 -8.75
CA GLY A 105 0.61 20.65 -8.29
C GLY A 105 0.99 21.95 -9.00
#